data_AF-A0A7S1C4Q7-F1
#
_entry.id   AF-A0A7S1C4Q7-F1
#
_cell.length_a   1.000
_cell.length_b   1.000
_cell.length_c   1.000
_cell.angle_alpha   90.00
_cell.angle_beta   90.00
_cell.angle_gamma   90.00
#
_symmetry.space_group_name_H-M   'P 1'
#
loop_
_entity.id
_entity.type
_entity.pdbx_description
1 polymer ?
#
loop_
_entity_poly.entity_id
_entity_poly.type
_entity_poly.pdbx_seq_one_letter_code
_entity_poly.pdbx_strand_id
1 'polypeptide(L)'
;GAGGGSPAQSPPSLGAEAATMRKAEALAASARERVFDRAEVPPQPRTTYDFEKSVASLRKTQALLAAYLRSIDVKALVKVFKRPLEADTIAAVAAGLAHEMSLDAPDASAAVVLLKGLAKAPKIKMTTMMLAREDADAMRAVLESLKAAGKPKAATELKGKLGL
;
A
#
# COMPACT_ATOMS: atom_id res chain seq x y z
N GLY A 1 74.77 -14.08 17.10
CA GLY A 1 73.64 -14.56 17.91
C GLY A 1 72.41 -13.81 17.50
N ALA A 2 71.35 -14.54 17.15
CA ALA A 2 70.04 -14.01 16.74
C ALA A 2 69.11 -13.82 17.95
N GLY A 3 68.12 -12.94 17.80
CA GLY A 3 66.96 -12.74 18.69
C GLY A 3 66.65 -11.24 18.82
N GLY A 4 65.55 -10.66 18.33
CA GLY A 4 64.22 -11.19 18.06
C GLY A 4 63.27 -10.69 19.15
N GLY A 5 62.38 -9.74 18.83
CA GLY A 5 61.39 -9.24 19.79
C GLY A 5 60.46 -8.15 19.22
N SER A 6 59.54 -8.54 18.34
CA SER A 6 58.39 -7.70 17.96
C SER A 6 57.34 -7.70 19.07
N PRO A 7 56.79 -6.54 19.48
CA PRO A 7 55.66 -6.53 20.40
C PRO A 7 54.37 -6.96 19.68
N ALA A 8 53.66 -7.89 20.32
CA ALA A 8 52.37 -8.42 19.90
C ALA A 8 51.32 -7.31 19.80
N GLN A 9 50.77 -7.12 18.60
CA GLN A 9 49.52 -6.38 18.40
C GLN A 9 48.36 -7.26 18.89
N SER A 10 47.63 -6.78 19.89
CA SER A 10 46.39 -7.40 20.35
C SER A 10 45.31 -7.34 19.26
N PRO A 11 44.47 -8.37 19.10
CA PRO A 11 43.39 -8.36 18.11
C PRO A 11 42.29 -7.36 18.51
N PRO A 12 41.65 -6.69 17.53
CA PRO A 12 40.53 -5.79 17.80
C PRO A 12 39.34 -6.57 18.37
N SER A 13 38.72 -5.99 19.40
CA SER A 13 37.64 -6.58 20.18
C SER A 13 36.35 -6.63 19.37
N LEU A 14 35.85 -7.84 19.06
CA LEU A 14 34.61 -8.13 18.33
C LEU A 14 33.34 -7.43 18.89
N GLY A 15 33.38 -6.90 20.11
CA GLY A 15 32.25 -6.18 20.73
C GLY A 15 32.00 -4.77 20.18
N ALA A 16 33.03 -4.10 19.63
CA ALA A 16 32.90 -2.72 19.14
C ALA A 16 32.19 -2.66 17.78
N GLU A 17 32.39 -3.65 16.91
CA GLU A 17 31.71 -3.74 15.62
C GLU A 17 30.21 -4.03 15.76
N ALA A 18 29.82 -4.94 16.65
CA ALA A 18 28.42 -5.27 16.90
C ALA A 18 27.61 -4.09 17.47
N ALA A 19 28.22 -3.28 18.34
CA ALA A 19 27.59 -2.07 18.88
C ALA A 19 27.45 -0.97 17.81
N THR A 20 28.39 -0.90 16.86
CA THR A 20 28.37 0.05 15.74
C THR A 20 27.32 -0.35 14.69
N MET A 21 27.19 -1.64 14.39
CA MET A 21 26.13 -2.15 13.49
C MET A 21 24.73 -1.92 14.06
N ARG A 22 24.51 -2.18 15.35
CA ARG A 22 23.20 -1.91 15.99
C ARG A 22 22.84 -0.41 16.01
N LYS A 23 23.83 0.46 16.22
CA LYS A 23 23.62 1.92 16.10
C LYS A 23 23.34 2.35 14.66
N ALA A 24 23.98 1.73 13.67
CA ALA A 24 23.72 2.00 12.26
C ALA A 24 22.32 1.52 11.83
N GLU A 25 21.87 0.35 12.29
CA GLU A 25 20.50 -0.15 12.05
C GLU A 25 19.44 0.73 12.73
N ALA A 26 19.68 1.16 13.98
CA ALA A 26 18.78 2.06 14.68
C ALA A 26 18.68 3.42 13.96
N LEU A 27 19.81 4.01 13.53
CA LEU A 27 19.80 5.23 12.74
C LEU A 27 19.12 5.03 11.38
N ALA A 28 19.32 3.89 10.72
CA ALA A 28 18.67 3.58 9.44
C ALA A 28 17.15 3.39 9.60
N ALA A 29 16.69 2.80 10.70
CA ALA A 29 15.27 2.69 11.04
C ALA A 29 14.66 4.07 11.30
N SER A 30 15.31 4.90 12.13
CA SER A 30 14.84 6.27 12.41
C SER A 30 14.90 7.18 11.19
N ALA A 31 15.88 7.01 10.31
CA ALA A 31 15.97 7.74 9.05
C ALA A 31 14.90 7.30 8.05
N ARG A 32 14.55 6.01 8.01
CA ARG A 32 13.41 5.51 7.23
C ARG A 32 12.13 6.16 7.71
N GLU A 33 11.83 6.14 9.01
CA GLU A 33 10.65 6.81 9.57
C GLU A 33 10.57 8.31 9.19
N ARG A 34 11.67 9.05 9.31
CA ARG A 34 11.69 10.50 8.98
C ARG A 34 11.59 10.82 7.49
N VAL A 35 12.02 9.92 6.61
CA VAL A 35 11.83 10.09 5.15
C VAL A 35 10.38 9.85 4.76
N PHE A 36 9.66 8.96 5.45
CA PHE A 36 8.23 8.73 5.23
C PHE A 36 7.36 9.90 5.71
N ASP A 37 7.79 10.66 6.71
CA ASP A 37 7.11 11.87 7.21
C ASP A 37 7.12 13.03 6.18
N ARG A 38 7.96 12.94 5.14
CA ARG A 38 8.02 13.87 4.00
C ARG A 38 7.51 13.28 2.69
N ALA A 39 7.00 12.05 2.70
CA ALA A 39 6.52 11.44 1.47
C ALA A 39 5.21 12.13 1.04
N GLU A 40 5.32 13.00 0.05
CA GLU A 40 4.18 13.71 -0.53
C GLU A 40 3.23 12.72 -1.21
N VAL A 41 1.92 12.94 -1.00
CA VAL A 41 0.89 12.22 -1.74
C VAL A 41 1.08 12.49 -3.23
N PRO A 42 1.22 11.45 -4.09
CA PRO A 42 1.40 11.63 -5.52
C PRO A 42 0.27 12.45 -6.15
N PRO A 43 0.53 13.14 -7.27
CA PRO A 43 -0.49 13.93 -7.96
C PRO A 43 -1.60 13.04 -8.52
N GLN A 44 -2.72 13.67 -8.88
CA GLN A 44 -3.86 13.01 -9.52
C GLN A 44 -3.41 12.20 -10.76
N PRO A 45 -3.78 10.91 -10.85
CA PRO A 45 -3.44 10.10 -12.01
C PRO A 45 -4.18 10.62 -13.23
N ARG A 46 -3.48 10.70 -14.37
CA ARG A 46 -4.09 11.09 -15.66
C ARG A 46 -4.43 9.86 -16.51
N THR A 47 -3.73 8.76 -16.28
CA THR A 47 -3.87 7.50 -17.01
C THR A 47 -3.88 6.29 -16.07
N THR A 48 -4.36 5.14 -16.55
CA THR A 48 -4.31 3.87 -15.79
C THR A 48 -2.89 3.57 -15.31
N TYR A 49 -1.89 3.78 -16.18
CA TYR A 49 -0.49 3.55 -15.86
C TYR A 49 0.03 4.45 -14.73
N ASP A 50 -0.32 5.74 -14.73
CA ASP A 50 0.09 6.65 -13.64
C ASP A 50 -0.48 6.20 -12.30
N PHE A 51 -1.73 5.71 -12.32
CA PHE A 51 -2.38 5.16 -11.14
C PHE A 51 -1.65 3.91 -10.64
N GLU A 52 -1.42 2.93 -11.51
CA GLU A 52 -0.74 1.68 -11.16
C GLU A 52 0.67 1.94 -10.64
N LYS A 53 1.41 2.84 -11.28
CA LYS A 53 2.74 3.27 -10.83
C LYS A 53 2.72 3.87 -9.42
N SER A 54 1.75 4.75 -9.15
CA SER A 54 1.61 5.41 -7.84
C SER A 54 1.16 4.42 -6.76
N VAL A 55 0.24 3.51 -7.08
CA VAL A 55 -0.16 2.44 -6.15
C VAL A 55 1.02 1.51 -5.87
N ALA A 56 1.76 1.10 -6.90
CA ALA A 56 2.92 0.22 -6.77
C ALA A 56 4.04 0.86 -5.93
N SER A 57 4.26 2.17 -6.03
CA SER A 57 5.24 2.87 -5.20
C SER A 57 4.80 3.02 -3.74
N LEU A 58 3.49 3.14 -3.49
CA LEU A 58 2.92 3.35 -2.16
C LEU A 58 2.54 2.06 -1.42
N ARG A 59 2.53 0.89 -2.07
CA ARG A 59 2.07 -0.38 -1.48
C ARG A 59 2.76 -0.80 -0.18
N LYS A 60 3.95 -0.26 0.11
CA LYS A 60 4.68 -0.52 1.36
C LYS A 60 4.28 0.39 2.52
N THR A 61 3.52 1.45 2.24
CA THR A 61 3.13 2.47 3.21
C THR A 61 1.62 2.68 3.15
N GLN A 62 0.88 1.87 3.90
CA GLN A 62 -0.59 1.81 3.83
C GLN A 62 -1.27 3.15 4.14
N ALA A 63 -0.74 3.92 5.07
CA ALA A 63 -1.24 5.26 5.39
C ALA A 63 -1.16 6.23 4.19
N LEU A 64 -0.03 6.25 3.47
CA LEU A 64 0.13 7.08 2.27
C LEU A 64 -0.71 6.57 1.11
N LEU A 65 -0.83 5.25 0.96
CA LEU A 65 -1.70 4.66 -0.04
C LEU A 65 -3.16 5.06 0.22
N ALA A 66 -3.65 4.92 1.45
CA ALA A 66 -5.00 5.36 1.82
C ALA A 66 -5.21 6.86 1.56
N ALA A 67 -4.27 7.71 1.97
CA ALA A 67 -4.31 9.15 1.70
C ALA A 67 -4.33 9.47 0.20
N TYR A 68 -3.50 8.79 -0.60
CA TYR A 68 -3.49 8.92 -2.06
C TYR A 68 -4.84 8.51 -2.65
N LEU A 69 -5.36 7.34 -2.29
CA LEU A 69 -6.64 6.84 -2.78
C LEU A 69 -7.80 7.80 -2.44
N ARG A 70 -7.80 8.39 -1.23
CA ARG A 70 -8.79 9.41 -0.81
C ARG A 70 -8.67 10.70 -1.62
N SER A 71 -7.45 11.06 -2.04
CA SER A 71 -7.22 12.30 -2.79
C SER A 71 -7.81 12.24 -4.20
N ILE A 72 -7.97 11.06 -4.80
CA ILE A 72 -8.32 10.93 -6.24
C ILE A 72 -9.74 11.44 -6.52
N ASP A 73 -9.87 12.35 -7.50
CA ASP A 73 -11.18 12.82 -7.95
C ASP A 73 -11.94 11.69 -8.66
N VAL A 74 -13.12 11.38 -8.11
CA VAL A 74 -14.11 10.43 -8.62
C VAL A 74 -14.41 10.61 -10.10
N LYS A 75 -14.54 11.86 -10.55
CA LYS A 75 -14.88 12.19 -11.94
C LYS A 75 -13.70 11.87 -12.86
N ALA A 76 -12.48 11.89 -12.34
CA ALA A 76 -11.28 11.52 -13.07
C ALA A 76 -11.15 10.00 -13.20
N LEU A 77 -11.54 9.20 -12.19
CA LEU A 77 -11.38 7.73 -12.20
C LEU A 77 -11.93 7.05 -13.45
N VAL A 78 -13.11 7.47 -13.94
CA VAL A 78 -13.73 6.91 -15.15
C VAL A 78 -12.90 7.21 -16.40
N LYS A 79 -12.23 8.37 -16.44
CA LYS A 79 -11.33 8.75 -17.55
C LYS A 79 -9.96 8.11 -17.43
N VAL A 80 -9.55 7.75 -16.22
CA VAL A 80 -8.26 7.14 -15.89
C VAL A 80 -8.27 5.65 -16.19
N PHE A 81 -9.30 4.89 -15.77
CA PHE A 81 -9.38 3.42 -15.92
C PHE A 81 -9.91 2.99 -17.29
N LYS A 82 -9.20 3.37 -18.35
CA LYS A 82 -9.50 2.97 -19.74
C LYS A 82 -8.92 1.61 -20.12
N ARG A 83 -8.06 1.03 -19.28
CA ARG A 83 -7.41 -0.26 -19.50
C ARG A 83 -7.72 -1.20 -18.32
N PRO A 84 -7.64 -2.52 -18.53
CA PRO A 84 -7.67 -3.46 -17.42
C PRO A 84 -6.59 -3.10 -16.41
N LEU A 85 -6.96 -3.13 -15.13
CA LEU A 85 -6.03 -2.98 -14.04
C LEU A 85 -5.32 -4.30 -13.78
N GLU A 86 -4.08 -4.23 -13.33
CA GLU A 86 -3.34 -5.39 -12.86
C GLU A 86 -3.89 -5.93 -11.53
N ALA A 87 -3.80 -7.25 -11.34
CA ALA A 87 -4.25 -7.93 -10.12
C ALA A 87 -3.52 -7.38 -8.87
N ASP A 88 -2.20 -7.21 -8.95
CA ASP A 88 -1.38 -6.62 -7.89
C ASP A 88 -1.82 -5.21 -7.50
N THR A 89 -2.28 -4.41 -8.48
CA THR A 89 -2.81 -3.07 -8.22
C THR A 89 -4.14 -3.17 -7.45
N ILE A 90 -5.03 -4.07 -7.85
CA ILE A 90 -6.32 -4.27 -7.15
C ILE A 90 -6.09 -4.76 -5.72
N ALA A 91 -5.15 -5.69 -5.52
CA ALA A 91 -4.75 -6.18 -4.20
C ALA A 91 -4.22 -5.04 -3.31
N ALA A 92 -3.32 -4.21 -3.83
CA ALA A 92 -2.81 -3.05 -3.10
C ALA A 92 -3.94 -2.05 -2.76
N VAL A 93 -4.87 -1.79 -3.69
CA VAL A 93 -6.04 -0.95 -3.39
C VAL A 93 -6.92 -1.55 -2.29
N ALA A 94 -7.13 -2.87 -2.29
CA ALA A 94 -7.86 -3.55 -1.22
C ALA A 94 -7.20 -3.32 0.14
N ALA A 95 -5.87 -3.46 0.23
CA ALA A 95 -5.10 -3.22 1.44
C ALA A 95 -5.20 -1.75 1.92
N GLY A 96 -5.06 -0.79 0.99
CA GLY A 96 -5.19 0.63 1.31
C GLY A 96 -6.59 1.01 1.79
N LEU A 97 -7.63 0.46 1.17
CA LEU A 97 -9.01 0.65 1.60
C LEU A 97 -9.31 -0.02 2.95
N ALA A 98 -8.78 -1.22 3.19
CA ALA A 98 -8.92 -1.89 4.48
C ALA A 98 -8.27 -1.06 5.60
N HIS A 99 -7.11 -0.45 5.33
CA HIS A 99 -6.48 0.47 6.26
C HIS A 99 -7.35 1.70 6.53
N GLU A 100 -7.88 2.37 5.49
CA GLU A 100 -8.79 3.51 5.65
C GLU A 100 -10.04 3.16 6.48
N MET A 101 -10.61 1.96 6.29
CA MET A 101 -11.77 1.47 7.04
C MET A 101 -11.45 1.09 8.49
N SER A 102 -10.17 0.92 8.83
CA SER A 102 -9.72 0.64 10.19
C SER A 102 -9.46 1.89 11.04
N LEU A 103 -9.50 3.08 10.44
CA LEU A 103 -9.29 4.35 11.15
C LEU A 103 -10.49 4.68 12.06
N ASP A 104 -10.27 5.49 13.10
CA ASP A 104 -11.32 5.92 14.05
C ASP A 104 -12.50 6.65 13.37
N ALA A 105 -12.21 7.38 12.29
CA ALA A 105 -13.19 8.10 11.48
C ALA A 105 -13.04 7.72 10.00
N PRO A 106 -13.58 6.55 9.58
CA PRO A 106 -13.38 6.05 8.23
C PRO A 106 -14.23 6.82 7.21
N ASP A 107 -13.65 7.25 6.08
CA ASP A 107 -14.42 7.81 4.97
C ASP A 107 -14.99 6.72 4.05
N ALA A 108 -16.07 6.10 4.52
CA ALA A 108 -16.78 5.07 3.76
C ALA A 108 -17.35 5.60 2.42
N SER A 109 -17.57 6.90 2.30
CA SER A 109 -18.10 7.49 1.06
C SER A 109 -17.01 7.53 -0.01
N ALA A 110 -15.79 7.95 0.34
CA ALA A 110 -14.62 7.90 -0.55
C ALA A 110 -14.31 6.46 -1.01
N ALA A 111 -14.36 5.50 -0.09
CA ALA A 111 -14.15 4.07 -0.42
C ALA A 111 -15.18 3.54 -1.43
N VAL A 112 -16.50 3.80 -1.22
CA VAL A 112 -17.56 3.42 -2.18
C VAL A 112 -17.30 4.02 -3.56
N VAL A 113 -16.90 5.28 -3.59
CA VAL A 113 -16.63 6.04 -4.79
C VAL A 113 -15.46 5.46 -5.59
N LEU A 114 -14.36 5.12 -4.91
CA LEU A 114 -13.20 4.51 -5.54
C LEU A 114 -13.54 3.13 -6.09
N LEU A 115 -14.24 2.29 -5.31
CA LEU A 115 -14.70 0.98 -5.74
C LEU A 115 -15.67 1.06 -6.92
N LYS A 116 -16.52 2.09 -7.00
CA LYS A 116 -17.37 2.36 -8.18
C LYS A 116 -16.54 2.75 -9.41
N GLY A 117 -15.43 3.45 -9.22
CA GLY A 117 -14.46 3.72 -10.28
C GLY A 117 -13.81 2.43 -10.77
N LEU A 118 -13.26 1.62 -9.87
CA LEU A 118 -12.67 0.31 -10.16
C LEU A 118 -13.64 -0.62 -10.87
N ALA A 119 -14.90 -0.69 -10.41
CA ALA A 119 -15.95 -1.50 -11.01
C ALA A 119 -16.29 -1.12 -12.46
N LYS A 120 -15.86 0.05 -12.94
CA LYS A 120 -16.00 0.47 -14.34
C LYS A 120 -14.77 0.14 -15.20
N ALA A 121 -13.66 -0.30 -14.60
CA ALA A 121 -12.46 -0.65 -15.35
C ALA A 121 -12.74 -1.87 -16.27
N PRO A 122 -12.21 -1.87 -17.50
CA PRO A 122 -12.37 -3.00 -18.41
C PRO A 122 -11.88 -4.31 -17.78
N LYS A 123 -12.65 -5.38 -17.96
CA LYS A 123 -12.32 -6.73 -17.46
C LYS A 123 -12.12 -6.84 -15.94
N ILE A 124 -12.55 -5.86 -15.14
CA ILE A 124 -12.34 -5.86 -13.68
C ILE A 124 -12.81 -7.16 -13.00
N LYS A 125 -13.97 -7.69 -13.40
CA LYS A 125 -14.50 -8.96 -12.89
C LYS A 125 -13.56 -10.14 -13.16
N MET A 126 -12.97 -10.19 -14.35
CA MET A 126 -12.01 -11.23 -14.73
C MET A 126 -10.71 -11.07 -13.93
N THR A 127 -10.19 -9.85 -13.81
CA THR A 127 -8.97 -9.61 -13.01
C THR A 127 -9.20 -9.94 -11.53
N THR A 128 -10.37 -9.61 -10.98
CA THR A 128 -10.72 -9.89 -9.58
C THR A 128 -10.79 -11.39 -9.30
N MET A 129 -11.24 -12.20 -10.28
CA MET A 129 -11.20 -13.67 -10.19
C MET A 129 -9.76 -14.24 -10.22
N MET A 130 -8.79 -13.48 -10.69
CA MET A 130 -7.37 -13.87 -10.70
C MET A 130 -6.61 -13.44 -9.43
N LEU A 131 -7.27 -12.74 -8.51
CA LEU A 131 -6.67 -12.38 -7.22
C LEU A 131 -6.32 -13.64 -6.42
N ALA A 132 -5.24 -13.56 -5.65
CA ALA A 132 -4.99 -14.52 -4.60
C ALA A 132 -6.18 -14.53 -3.63
N ARG A 133 -6.44 -15.68 -3.00
CA ARG A 133 -7.55 -15.83 -2.06
C ARG A 133 -7.53 -14.76 -0.96
N GLU A 134 -6.34 -14.49 -0.43
CA GLU A 134 -6.09 -13.51 0.63
C GLU A 134 -6.51 -12.09 0.20
N ASP A 135 -6.17 -11.68 -1.03
CA ASP A 135 -6.53 -10.37 -1.57
C ASP A 135 -8.03 -10.27 -1.87
N ALA A 136 -8.63 -11.34 -2.38
CA ALA A 136 -10.07 -11.41 -2.58
C ALA A 136 -10.83 -11.32 -1.26
N ASP A 137 -10.34 -11.98 -0.20
CA ASP A 137 -10.90 -11.93 1.14
C ASP A 137 -10.73 -10.54 1.77
N ALA A 138 -9.59 -9.86 1.55
CA ALA A 138 -9.39 -8.47 1.95
C ALA A 138 -10.41 -7.54 1.27
N MET A 139 -10.64 -7.70 -0.03
CA MET A 139 -11.67 -6.92 -0.75
C MET A 139 -13.08 -7.20 -0.23
N ARG A 140 -13.40 -8.46 0.11
CA ARG A 140 -14.68 -8.81 0.76
C ARG A 140 -14.80 -8.15 2.14
N ALA A 141 -13.73 -8.13 2.94
CA ALA A 141 -13.72 -7.48 4.24
C ALA A 141 -13.97 -5.96 4.14
N VAL A 142 -13.43 -5.30 3.10
CA VAL A 142 -13.75 -3.89 2.80
C VAL A 142 -15.25 -3.73 2.50
N LEU A 143 -15.84 -4.61 1.70
CA LEU A 143 -17.28 -4.56 1.39
C LEU A 143 -18.15 -4.79 2.65
N GLU A 144 -17.77 -5.68 3.55
CA GLU A 144 -18.47 -5.87 4.83
C GLU A 144 -18.32 -4.63 5.74
N SER A 145 -17.13 -4.03 5.78
CA SER A 145 -16.89 -2.78 6.52
C SER A 145 -17.77 -1.64 6.00
N LEU A 146 -17.98 -1.56 4.68
CA LEU A 146 -18.91 -0.61 4.08
C LEU A 146 -20.37 -0.86 4.50
N LYS A 147 -20.79 -2.12 4.65
CA LYS A 147 -22.13 -2.42 5.19
C LYS A 147 -22.26 -1.93 6.63
N ALA A 148 -21.27 -2.22 7.47
CA ALA A 148 -21.23 -1.78 8.86
C ALA A 148 -21.25 -0.25 8.97
N ALA A 149 -20.59 0.46 8.05
CA ALA A 149 -20.59 1.91 7.95
C ALA A 149 -21.86 2.51 7.30
N GLY A 150 -22.95 1.75 7.19
CA GLY A 150 -24.25 2.25 6.69
C GLY A 150 -24.35 2.39 5.17
N LYS A 151 -23.49 1.72 4.39
CA LYS A 151 -23.54 1.69 2.91
C LYS A 151 -23.93 0.31 2.33
N PRO A 152 -24.94 -0.42 2.86
CA PRO A 152 -25.19 -1.82 2.48
C PRO A 152 -25.59 -2.01 1.02
N LYS A 153 -26.40 -1.10 0.47
CA LYS A 153 -26.81 -1.14 -0.95
C LYS A 153 -25.60 -1.03 -1.88
N ALA A 154 -24.67 -0.12 -1.56
CA ALA A 154 -23.46 0.07 -2.35
C ALA A 154 -22.55 -1.15 -2.27
N ALA A 155 -22.35 -1.71 -1.07
CA ALA A 155 -21.55 -2.93 -0.89
C ALA A 155 -22.08 -4.11 -1.71
N THR A 156 -23.41 -4.35 -1.70
CA THR A 156 -24.03 -5.43 -2.49
C THR A 156 -23.88 -5.21 -3.99
N GLU A 157 -24.11 -3.99 -4.48
CA GLU A 157 -23.93 -3.66 -5.90
C GLU A 157 -22.47 -3.86 -6.35
N LEU A 158 -21.53 -3.36 -5.55
CA LEU A 158 -20.10 -3.47 -5.82
C LEU A 158 -19.62 -4.92 -5.81
N LYS A 159 -20.10 -5.74 -4.87
CA LYS A 159 -19.81 -7.18 -4.81
C LYS A 159 -20.13 -7.86 -6.15
N GLY A 160 -21.33 -7.62 -6.69
CA GLY A 160 -21.74 -8.18 -7.98
C GLY A 160 -20.91 -7.69 -9.17
N LYS A 161 -20.54 -6.41 -9.18
CA LYS A 161 -19.74 -5.80 -10.26
C LYS A 161 -18.28 -6.26 -10.24
N LEU A 162 -17.70 -6.44 -9.06
CA LEU A 162 -16.34 -6.93 -8.88
C LEU A 162 -16.27 -8.47 -9.02
N GLY A 163 -17.39 -9.18 -8.89
CA GLY A 163 -17.45 -10.64 -9.02
C GLY A 163 -16.93 -11.38 -7.78
N LEU A 164 -17.20 -10.84 -6.60
CA LEU A 164 -16.73 -11.34 -5.30
C LEU A 164 -17.80 -12.07 -4.48
#